data_AF-K1RUV8-F1
#
_entry.id   AF-K1RUV8-F1
#
_cell.length_a   1.000
_cell.length_b   1.000
_cell.length_c   1.000
_cell.angle_alpha   90.00
_cell.angle_beta   90.00
_cell.angle_gamma   90.00
#
_symmetry.space_group_name_H-M   'P 1'
#
loop_
_entity.id
_entity.type
_entity.pdbx_description
1 polymer ?
#
loop_
_entity_poly.entity_id
_entity_poly.type
_entity_poly.pdbx_seq_one_letter_code
_entity_poly.pdbx_strand_id
1 'polypeptide(L)'
;PYTHEAGEFILRNLKLFPNQLPETSFDVLRKPKNVRFISASTENAQARYLPQWIRGNEELRTPSSFKDTAVVLCNESLLLPVLHSIPAEVKNVNITMGFPLAQTPVYSFINALVELQTTGYHAGTGRYTYETVLTLLKHPYTRQLSSHAEVLERRLTQDNRFYPLPSELKQDAFLEQVFTPQNGIAALCSYLTELLREVAVLYRQEKDVEDIFNQLYRESLFKSYTLVNRLLSLIETGELSGVRTDTLKRLLNRLLT
;
A
#
# COMPACT_ATOMS: atom_id res chain seq x y z
N PRO A 1 30.21 23.26 -21.28
CA PRO A 1 29.63 23.24 -19.92
C PRO A 1 28.36 24.11 -19.77
N TYR A 2 27.23 23.48 -19.47
CA TYR A 2 25.92 24.04 -19.10
C TYR A 2 25.86 25.55 -18.75
N THR A 3 25.63 26.43 -19.73
CA THR A 3 25.42 27.87 -19.49
C THR A 3 24.00 28.21 -19.05
N HIS A 4 23.24 27.20 -18.60
CA HIS A 4 21.85 27.31 -18.21
C HIS A 4 21.74 27.14 -16.68
N GLU A 5 20.95 27.98 -16.02
CA GLU A 5 20.77 27.99 -14.56
C GLU A 5 20.37 26.61 -14.01
N ALA A 6 19.53 25.86 -14.73
CA ALA A 6 19.18 24.46 -14.41
C ALA A 6 20.37 23.49 -14.24
N GLY A 7 21.58 23.86 -14.66
CA GLY A 7 22.81 23.09 -14.50
C GLY A 7 23.63 23.43 -13.24
N GLU A 8 23.23 24.40 -12.42
CA GLU A 8 24.03 24.94 -11.31
C GLU A 8 24.49 23.84 -10.32
N PHE A 9 23.55 23.03 -9.82
CA PHE A 9 23.87 21.94 -8.88
C PHE A 9 24.77 20.87 -9.52
N ILE A 10 24.55 20.55 -10.79
CA ILE A 10 25.38 19.59 -11.53
C ILE A 10 26.81 20.13 -11.66
N LEU A 11 26.97 21.39 -12.07
CA LEU A 11 28.27 22.04 -12.20
C LEU A 11 28.99 22.15 -10.85
N ARG A 12 28.26 22.42 -9.76
CA ARG A 12 28.82 22.43 -8.40
C ARG A 12 29.31 21.05 -7.99
N ASN A 13 28.50 20.01 -8.23
CA ASN A 13 28.86 18.63 -7.89
C ASN A 13 30.06 18.14 -8.70
N LEU A 14 30.15 18.47 -10.00
CA LEU A 14 31.26 18.06 -10.85
C LEU A 14 32.62 18.63 -10.42
N LYS A 15 32.67 19.75 -9.70
CA LYS A 15 33.90 20.28 -9.11
C LYS A 15 34.45 19.40 -7.98
N LEU A 16 33.56 18.76 -7.22
CA LEU A 16 33.89 17.89 -6.10
C LEU A 16 34.01 16.42 -6.54
N PHE A 17 33.21 16.02 -7.52
CA PHE A 17 33.06 14.67 -8.04
C PHE A 17 33.17 14.70 -9.58
N PRO A 18 34.39 14.79 -10.13
CA PRO A 18 34.58 14.88 -11.57
C PRO A 18 34.12 13.59 -12.25
N ASN A 19 33.49 13.75 -13.43
CA ASN A 19 33.00 12.61 -14.20
C ASN A 19 34.13 11.97 -15.01
N GLN A 20 34.14 10.63 -15.11
CA GLN A 20 35.07 9.91 -15.98
C GLN A 20 34.67 9.99 -17.46
N LEU A 21 33.40 10.30 -17.73
CA LEU A 21 32.87 10.45 -19.08
C LEU A 21 33.07 11.89 -19.61
N PRO A 22 33.28 12.05 -20.92
CA PRO A 22 33.44 13.36 -21.53
C PRO A 22 32.17 14.20 -21.45
N GLU A 23 32.29 15.54 -21.47
CA GLU A 23 31.15 16.47 -21.42
C GLU A 23 30.13 16.23 -22.55
N THR A 24 30.58 15.74 -23.71
CA THR A 24 29.73 15.44 -24.87
C THR A 24 28.70 14.35 -24.59
N SER A 25 28.95 13.48 -23.60
CA SER A 25 27.99 12.45 -23.18
C SER A 25 26.76 13.03 -22.47
N PHE A 26 26.77 14.31 -22.09
CA PHE A 26 25.69 14.94 -21.32
C PHE A 26 25.17 16.24 -21.96
N ASP A 27 24.92 16.21 -23.26
CA ASP A 27 24.49 17.39 -24.02
C ASP A 27 22.98 17.71 -23.92
N VAL A 28 22.26 17.02 -23.03
CA VAL A 28 20.79 17.05 -22.97
C VAL A 28 20.23 18.42 -22.61
N LEU A 29 20.97 19.23 -21.86
CA LEU A 29 20.57 20.58 -21.45
C LEU A 29 20.82 21.65 -22.52
N ARG A 30 21.59 21.36 -23.59
CA ARG A 30 21.88 22.34 -24.66
C ARG A 30 20.82 22.34 -25.77
N LYS A 31 20.04 21.26 -25.88
CA LYS A 31 18.98 21.14 -26.88
C LYS A 31 17.77 21.97 -26.48
N PRO A 32 17.12 22.70 -27.41
CA PRO A 32 15.90 23.44 -27.13
C PRO A 32 14.81 22.51 -26.60
N LYS A 33 14.02 23.00 -25.65
CA LYS A 33 12.94 22.24 -25.00
C LYS A 33 11.59 22.72 -25.51
N ASN A 34 10.69 21.79 -25.78
CA ASN A 34 9.29 22.11 -26.01
C ASN A 34 8.58 22.16 -24.65
N VAL A 35 8.27 23.37 -24.18
CA VAL A 35 7.60 23.59 -22.89
C VAL A 35 6.19 24.10 -23.17
N ARG A 36 5.19 23.38 -22.68
CA ARG A 36 3.77 23.76 -22.79
C ARG A 36 3.19 24.00 -21.40
N PHE A 37 2.63 25.18 -21.19
CA PHE A 37 1.90 25.52 -19.98
C PHE A 37 0.42 25.23 -20.16
N ILE A 38 -0.18 24.58 -19.17
CA ILE A 38 -1.61 24.25 -19.14
C ILE A 38 -2.15 24.71 -17.78
N SER A 39 -3.18 25.56 -17.80
CA SER A 39 -3.86 26.01 -16.60
C SER A 39 -5.10 25.18 -16.33
N ALA A 40 -5.32 24.81 -15.08
CA ALA A 40 -6.55 24.16 -14.63
C ALA A 40 -7.05 24.84 -13.34
N SER A 41 -8.35 24.74 -13.07
CA SER A 41 -8.99 25.38 -11.92
C SER A 41 -8.65 24.73 -10.58
N THR A 42 -8.27 23.45 -10.57
CA THR A 42 -7.91 22.68 -9.37
C THR A 42 -6.80 21.67 -9.68
N GLU A 43 -6.09 21.18 -8.65
CA GLU A 43 -5.08 20.13 -8.80
C GLU A 43 -5.67 18.82 -9.36
N ASN A 44 -6.88 18.44 -8.93
CA ASN A 44 -7.59 17.28 -9.48
C ASN A 44 -7.93 17.45 -10.97
N ALA A 45 -8.25 18.67 -11.41
CA ALA A 45 -8.47 18.95 -12.82
C ALA A 45 -7.16 18.82 -13.65
N GLN A 46 -5.99 19.08 -13.05
CA GLN A 46 -4.70 18.82 -13.70
C GLN A 46 -4.51 17.32 -13.94
N ALA A 47 -4.77 16.47 -12.94
CA ALA A 47 -4.67 15.02 -13.08
C ALA A 47 -5.62 14.48 -14.18
N ARG A 48 -6.85 14.98 -14.22
CA ARG A 48 -7.86 14.59 -15.22
C ARG A 48 -7.56 15.04 -16.64
N TYR A 49 -6.61 15.95 -16.84
CA TYR A 49 -6.15 16.35 -18.18
C TYR A 49 -5.20 15.32 -18.81
N LEU A 50 -4.61 14.42 -18.00
CA LEU A 50 -3.63 13.43 -18.46
C LEU A 50 -4.09 12.59 -19.69
N PRO A 51 -5.32 12.05 -19.76
CA PRO A 51 -5.80 11.36 -20.95
C PRO A 51 -5.74 12.20 -22.22
N GLN A 52 -6.16 13.47 -22.11
CA GLN A 52 -6.17 14.39 -23.23
C GLN A 52 -4.76 14.73 -23.68
N TRP A 53 -3.83 14.91 -22.73
CA TRP A 53 -2.43 15.11 -23.04
C TRP A 53 -1.81 13.92 -23.76
N ILE A 54 -2.02 12.70 -23.26
CA ILE A 54 -1.50 11.47 -23.88
C ILE A 54 -2.03 11.30 -25.31
N ARG A 55 -3.34 11.44 -25.52
CA ARG A 55 -3.98 11.28 -26.84
C ARG A 55 -3.59 12.38 -27.83
N GLY A 56 -3.34 13.59 -27.34
CA GLY A 56 -2.97 14.74 -28.15
C GLY A 56 -1.49 14.79 -28.54
N ASN A 57 -0.65 13.91 -28.00
CA ASN A 57 0.78 13.89 -28.26
C ASN A 57 1.11 12.75 -29.23
N GLU A 58 1.47 13.08 -30.47
CA GLU A 58 1.70 12.06 -31.50
C GLU A 58 2.88 11.14 -31.16
N GLU A 59 3.87 11.67 -30.45
CA GLU A 59 5.02 10.91 -29.93
C GLU A 59 4.59 9.83 -28.91
N LEU A 60 3.45 10.01 -28.24
CA LEU A 60 2.89 9.08 -27.25
C LEU A 60 1.89 8.07 -27.83
N ARG A 61 1.74 8.02 -29.16
CA ARG A 61 0.85 7.04 -29.83
C ARG A 61 1.42 5.62 -29.88
N THR A 62 2.73 5.46 -29.69
CA THR A 62 3.37 4.14 -29.67
C THR A 62 3.54 3.64 -28.24
N PRO A 63 3.16 2.40 -27.89
CA PRO A 63 3.31 1.90 -26.53
C PRO A 63 4.76 1.93 -26.00
N SER A 64 5.75 1.93 -26.88
CA SER A 64 7.17 2.04 -26.52
C SER A 64 7.55 3.40 -25.95
N SER A 65 6.89 4.49 -26.35
CA SER A 65 7.26 5.85 -25.91
C SER A 65 6.79 6.18 -24.49
N PHE A 66 5.86 5.40 -23.92
CA PHE A 66 5.51 5.52 -22.51
C PHE A 66 6.69 5.23 -21.56
N LYS A 67 7.68 4.44 -22.00
CA LYS A 67 8.88 4.14 -21.18
C LYS A 67 9.76 5.36 -20.94
N ASP A 68 9.75 6.31 -21.85
CA ASP A 68 10.54 7.54 -21.79
C ASP A 68 9.75 8.71 -21.18
N THR A 69 8.54 8.44 -20.68
CA THR A 69 7.63 9.44 -20.13
C THR A 69 7.56 9.32 -18.60
N ALA A 70 7.71 10.44 -17.91
CA ALA A 70 7.53 10.52 -16.47
C ALA A 70 6.47 11.57 -16.12
N VAL A 71 5.59 11.24 -15.17
CA VAL A 71 4.68 12.19 -14.53
C VAL A 71 5.26 12.52 -13.17
N VAL A 72 5.65 13.77 -12.96
CA VAL A 72 6.21 14.25 -11.69
C VAL A 72 5.12 14.99 -10.93
N LEU A 73 4.82 14.53 -9.72
CA LEU A 73 3.83 15.13 -8.85
C LEU A 73 4.53 16.01 -7.81
N CYS A 74 4.11 17.27 -7.71
CA CYS A 74 4.55 18.15 -6.62
C CYS A 74 3.84 17.85 -5.29
N ASN A 75 2.76 17.06 -5.34
CA ASN A 75 1.97 16.63 -4.20
C ASN A 75 1.57 15.16 -4.37
N GLU A 76 2.00 14.29 -3.46
CA GLU A 76 1.75 12.84 -3.50
C GLU A 76 0.27 12.49 -3.33
N SER A 77 -0.55 13.37 -2.73
CA SER A 77 -1.99 13.14 -2.62
C SER A 77 -2.70 13.09 -3.99
N LEU A 78 -2.04 13.55 -5.05
CA LEU A 78 -2.55 13.50 -6.43
C LEU A 78 -2.28 12.17 -7.14
N LEU A 79 -1.51 11.26 -6.53
CA LEU A 79 -1.17 9.98 -7.13
C LEU A 79 -2.41 9.16 -7.52
N LEU A 80 -3.38 9.02 -6.62
CA LEU A 80 -4.64 8.31 -6.90
C LEU A 80 -5.45 8.98 -8.03
N PRO A 81 -5.74 10.30 -7.99
CA PRO A 81 -6.35 11.01 -9.11
C PRO A 81 -5.65 10.77 -10.45
N VAL A 82 -4.32 10.73 -10.45
CA VAL A 82 -3.51 10.49 -11.64
C VAL A 82 -3.69 9.05 -12.12
N LEU A 83 -3.54 8.05 -11.24
CA LEU A 83 -3.72 6.63 -11.60
C LEU A 83 -5.11 6.36 -12.19
N HIS A 84 -6.17 6.94 -11.63
CA HIS A 84 -7.52 6.83 -12.20
C HIS A 84 -7.71 7.59 -13.51
N SER A 85 -6.84 8.55 -13.82
CA SER A 85 -6.84 9.31 -15.07
C SER A 85 -5.89 8.70 -16.10
N ILE A 86 -5.14 7.64 -15.79
CA ILE A 86 -4.30 6.97 -16.77
C ILE A 86 -5.22 6.18 -17.72
N PRO A 87 -5.11 6.40 -19.05
CA PRO A 87 -5.89 5.66 -20.03
C PRO A 87 -5.54 4.16 -20.02
N ALA A 88 -6.52 3.29 -20.31
CA ALA A 88 -6.35 1.84 -20.30
C ALA A 88 -5.29 1.32 -21.31
N GLU A 89 -4.94 2.13 -22.32
CA GLU A 89 -3.87 1.82 -23.27
C GLU A 89 -2.48 1.79 -22.58
N VAL A 90 -2.32 2.44 -21.43
CA VAL A 90 -1.09 2.44 -20.62
C VAL A 90 -1.15 1.27 -19.64
N LYS A 91 -0.52 0.15 -19.99
CA LYS A 91 -0.59 -1.09 -19.19
C LYS A 91 0.36 -1.14 -18.00
N ASN A 92 1.51 -0.47 -18.10
CA ASN A 92 2.58 -0.58 -17.11
C ASN A 92 2.90 0.80 -16.54
N VAL A 93 2.76 0.95 -15.22
CA VAL A 93 3.09 2.17 -14.49
C VAL A 93 4.07 1.81 -13.39
N ASN A 94 5.14 2.60 -13.25
CA ASN A 94 6.07 2.50 -12.14
C ASN A 94 5.97 3.77 -11.28
N ILE A 95 5.86 3.59 -9.96
CA ILE A 95 5.76 4.71 -9.02
C ILE A 95 7.09 4.80 -8.28
N THR A 96 7.86 5.83 -8.59
CA THR A 96 9.12 6.13 -7.88
C THR A 96 8.80 6.41 -6.41
N MET A 97 9.44 5.71 -5.48
CA MET A 97 9.13 5.65 -4.02
C MET A 97 8.01 4.67 -3.61
N GLY A 98 7.34 4.04 -4.57
CA GLY A 98 6.33 3.01 -4.32
C GLY A 98 4.93 3.57 -4.07
N PHE A 99 3.94 2.68 -4.09
CA PHE A 99 2.55 3.01 -3.78
C PHE A 99 2.35 3.22 -2.27
N PRO A 100 1.63 4.27 -1.84
CA PRO A 100 1.41 4.54 -0.41
C PRO A 100 0.60 3.42 0.23
N LEU A 101 1.28 2.60 1.05
CA LEU A 101 0.67 1.46 1.75
C LEU A 101 -0.52 1.91 2.60
N ALA A 102 -0.45 3.09 3.21
CA ALA A 102 -1.52 3.68 4.02
C ALA A 102 -2.88 3.80 3.29
N GLN A 103 -2.88 3.85 1.96
CA GLN A 103 -4.08 3.97 1.13
C GLN A 103 -4.59 2.61 0.60
N THR A 104 -3.97 1.51 1.04
CA THR A 104 -4.29 0.16 0.57
C THR A 104 -5.26 -0.58 1.52
N PRO A 105 -6.10 -1.49 1.00
CA PRO A 105 -6.93 -2.34 1.87
C PRO A 105 -6.12 -3.26 2.79
N VAL A 106 -4.86 -3.57 2.45
CA VAL A 106 -3.98 -4.36 3.34
C VAL A 106 -3.54 -3.60 4.58
N TYR A 107 -3.30 -2.29 4.46
CA TYR A 107 -2.98 -1.47 5.62
C TYR A 107 -4.15 -1.39 6.61
N SER A 108 -5.36 -1.10 6.13
CA SER A 108 -6.54 -1.07 7.00
C SER A 108 -6.81 -2.43 7.65
N PHE A 109 -6.55 -3.52 6.92
CA PHE A 109 -6.70 -4.88 7.45
C PHE A 109 -5.72 -5.16 8.60
N ILE A 110 -4.43 -4.89 8.40
CA ILE A 110 -3.40 -5.09 9.43
C ILE A 110 -3.73 -4.26 10.67
N ASN A 111 -4.15 -3.00 10.50
CA ASN A 111 -4.52 -2.15 11.62
C ASN A 111 -5.69 -2.72 12.41
N ALA A 112 -6.75 -3.16 11.73
CA ALA A 112 -7.92 -3.75 12.38
C ALA A 112 -7.58 -5.08 13.09
N LEU A 113 -6.68 -5.90 12.52
CA LEU A 113 -6.18 -7.13 13.13
C LEU A 113 -5.35 -6.86 14.39
N VAL A 114 -4.42 -5.90 14.32
CA VAL A 114 -3.61 -5.49 15.47
C VAL A 114 -4.50 -4.90 16.55
N GLU A 115 -5.49 -4.08 16.19
CA GLU A 115 -6.43 -3.50 17.14
C GLU A 115 -7.29 -4.56 17.83
N LEU A 116 -7.83 -5.54 17.09
CA LEU A 116 -8.55 -6.68 17.64
C LEU A 116 -7.73 -7.41 18.71
N GLN A 117 -6.46 -7.71 18.43
CA GLN A 117 -5.60 -8.51 19.32
C GLN A 117 -5.01 -7.71 20.49
N THR A 118 -4.94 -6.38 20.39
CA THR A 118 -4.30 -5.53 21.42
C THR A 118 -5.31 -4.89 22.36
N THR A 119 -6.14 -3.99 21.84
CA THR A 119 -7.14 -3.26 22.61
C THR A 119 -8.51 -3.92 22.56
N GLY A 120 -8.76 -4.73 21.52
CA GLY A 120 -10.03 -5.39 21.29
C GLY A 120 -10.27 -6.64 22.14
N TYR A 121 -9.22 -7.36 22.55
CA TYR A 121 -9.32 -8.58 23.34
C TYR A 121 -9.04 -8.34 24.82
N HIS A 122 -9.98 -8.74 25.68
CA HIS A 122 -9.85 -8.63 27.12
C HIS A 122 -9.45 -9.97 27.74
N ALA A 123 -8.14 -10.18 27.95
CA ALA A 123 -7.60 -11.43 28.50
C ALA A 123 -8.23 -11.86 29.84
N GLY A 124 -8.62 -10.90 30.69
CA GLY A 124 -9.27 -11.20 31.98
C GLY A 124 -10.68 -11.77 31.87
N THR A 125 -11.39 -11.50 30.77
CA THR A 125 -12.76 -12.03 30.53
C THR A 125 -12.82 -13.04 29.39
N GLY A 126 -11.75 -13.14 28.58
CA GLY A 126 -11.68 -13.99 27.40
C GLY A 126 -12.58 -13.53 26.25
N ARG A 127 -12.97 -12.25 26.21
CA ARG A 127 -13.95 -11.70 25.25
C ARG A 127 -13.34 -10.62 24.36
N TYR A 128 -13.91 -10.49 23.16
CA TYR A 128 -13.62 -9.38 22.27
C TYR A 128 -14.62 -8.23 22.45
N THR A 129 -14.22 -7.02 22.09
CA THR A 129 -15.12 -5.86 21.97
C THR A 129 -15.85 -5.90 20.63
N TYR A 130 -17.15 -5.63 20.65
CA TYR A 130 -17.99 -5.67 19.45
C TYR A 130 -17.49 -4.76 18.32
N GLU A 131 -16.99 -3.56 18.62
CA GLU A 131 -16.51 -2.62 17.60
C GLU A 131 -15.34 -3.17 16.77
N THR A 132 -14.34 -3.77 17.44
CA THR A 132 -13.17 -4.35 16.76
C THR A 132 -13.55 -5.59 15.95
N VAL A 133 -14.45 -6.42 16.47
CA VAL A 133 -15.03 -7.57 15.75
C VAL A 133 -15.79 -7.11 14.52
N LEU A 134 -16.66 -6.12 14.65
CA LEU A 134 -17.49 -5.60 13.56
C LEU A 134 -16.63 -4.99 12.45
N THR A 135 -15.58 -4.26 12.82
CA THR A 135 -14.62 -3.68 11.87
C THR A 135 -13.98 -4.76 11.00
N LEU A 136 -13.54 -5.87 11.59
CA LEU A 136 -13.00 -6.98 10.81
C LEU A 136 -14.04 -7.75 10.02
N LEU A 137 -15.21 -8.02 10.59
CA LEU A 137 -16.28 -8.72 9.85
C LEU A 137 -16.73 -7.93 8.63
N LYS A 138 -16.70 -6.59 8.67
CA LYS A 138 -17.04 -5.72 7.53
C LYS A 138 -15.88 -5.51 6.55
N HIS A 139 -14.66 -5.89 6.91
CA HIS A 139 -13.50 -5.65 6.06
C HIS A 139 -13.61 -6.43 4.72
N PRO A 140 -13.26 -5.81 3.57
CA PRO A 140 -13.39 -6.44 2.25
C PRO A 140 -12.74 -7.83 2.16
N TYR A 141 -11.52 -7.98 2.68
CA TYR A 141 -10.84 -9.29 2.69
C TYR A 141 -11.56 -10.35 3.52
N THR A 142 -12.10 -9.99 4.68
CA THR A 142 -12.87 -10.93 5.50
C THR A 142 -14.13 -11.38 4.77
N ARG A 143 -14.81 -10.47 4.07
CA ARG A 143 -16.01 -10.78 3.27
C ARG A 143 -15.73 -11.72 2.10
N GLN A 144 -14.55 -11.59 1.49
CA GLN A 144 -14.14 -12.44 0.38
C GLN A 144 -13.65 -13.81 0.85
N LEU A 145 -13.00 -13.89 2.02
CA LEU A 145 -12.42 -15.12 2.56
C LEU A 145 -13.38 -15.95 3.42
N SER A 146 -14.43 -15.34 3.97
CA SER A 146 -15.44 -16.01 4.79
C SER A 146 -16.85 -15.67 4.33
N SER A 147 -17.59 -16.70 3.92
CA SER A 147 -19.02 -16.60 3.61
C SER A 147 -19.89 -16.37 4.86
N HIS A 148 -19.37 -16.69 6.05
CA HIS A 148 -20.10 -16.54 7.31
C HIS A 148 -19.96 -15.15 7.94
N ALA A 149 -19.03 -14.33 7.46
CA ALA A 149 -18.75 -13.01 8.04
C ALA A 149 -20.00 -12.10 8.09
N GLU A 150 -20.79 -12.09 7.02
CA GLU A 150 -22.03 -11.29 6.95
C GLU A 150 -23.12 -11.79 7.88
N VAL A 151 -23.31 -13.10 7.92
CA VAL A 151 -24.33 -13.73 8.77
C VAL A 151 -23.98 -13.51 10.24
N LEU A 152 -22.70 -13.66 10.60
CA LEU A 152 -22.20 -13.42 11.95
C LEU A 152 -22.35 -11.96 12.37
N GLU A 153 -22.02 -11.02 11.49
CA GLU A 153 -22.21 -9.58 11.72
C GLU A 153 -23.66 -9.24 12.06
N ARG A 154 -24.60 -9.74 11.24
CA ARG A 154 -26.05 -9.55 11.45
C ARG A 154 -26.51 -10.15 12.77
N ARG A 155 -26.09 -11.38 13.08
CA ARG A 155 -26.43 -12.08 14.32
C ARG A 155 -25.96 -11.31 15.56
N LEU A 156 -24.69 -10.90 15.59
CA LEU A 156 -24.14 -10.14 16.73
C LEU A 156 -24.91 -8.83 16.97
N THR A 157 -25.34 -8.17 15.90
CA THR A 157 -26.10 -6.91 15.96
C THR A 157 -27.53 -7.13 16.42
N GLN A 158 -28.21 -8.17 15.90
CA GLN A 158 -29.59 -8.51 16.29
C GLN A 158 -29.68 -8.97 17.74
N ASP A 159 -28.70 -9.75 18.19
CA ASP A 159 -28.65 -10.30 19.55
C ASP A 159 -28.09 -9.32 20.58
N ASN A 160 -27.75 -8.08 20.19
CA ASN A 160 -27.07 -7.08 21.01
C ASN A 160 -25.83 -7.64 21.74
N ARG A 161 -25.04 -8.46 21.04
CA ARG A 161 -23.89 -9.17 21.60
C ARG A 161 -22.64 -8.29 21.60
N PHE A 162 -22.53 -7.41 22.60
CA PHE A 162 -21.44 -6.43 22.70
C PHE A 162 -20.06 -7.00 23.07
N TYR A 163 -20.02 -8.19 23.69
CA TYR A 163 -18.78 -8.84 24.11
C TYR A 163 -18.77 -10.33 23.78
N PRO A 164 -18.59 -10.69 22.49
CA PRO A 164 -18.56 -12.09 22.06
C PRO A 164 -17.30 -12.81 22.54
N LEU A 165 -17.46 -14.09 22.86
CA LEU A 165 -16.37 -15.03 23.08
C LEU A 165 -15.78 -15.48 21.74
N PRO A 166 -14.47 -15.81 21.69
CA PRO A 166 -13.84 -16.38 20.49
C PRO A 166 -14.65 -17.54 19.89
N SER A 167 -15.14 -18.48 20.71
CA SER A 167 -15.92 -19.63 20.26
C SER A 167 -17.22 -19.27 19.52
N GLU A 168 -17.80 -18.10 19.77
CA GLU A 168 -18.98 -17.60 19.05
C GLU A 168 -18.62 -17.08 17.65
N LEU A 169 -17.36 -16.69 17.44
CA LEU A 169 -16.88 -16.06 16.21
C LEU A 169 -16.21 -17.03 15.23
N LYS A 170 -15.71 -18.18 15.72
CA LYS A 170 -15.03 -19.21 14.93
C LYS A 170 -16.03 -20.06 14.10
N GLN A 171 -16.65 -19.45 13.09
CA GLN A 171 -17.68 -20.10 12.26
C GLN A 171 -17.11 -20.87 11.05
N ASP A 172 -15.88 -20.57 10.64
CA ASP A 172 -15.15 -21.29 9.59
C ASP A 172 -13.63 -21.21 9.84
N ALA A 173 -12.84 -21.86 8.98
CA ALA A 173 -11.39 -21.94 9.13
C ALA A 173 -10.71 -20.56 9.11
N PHE A 174 -11.20 -19.61 8.31
CA PHE A 174 -10.61 -18.28 8.22
C PHE A 174 -10.95 -17.44 9.45
N LEU A 175 -12.22 -17.39 9.85
CA LEU A 175 -12.65 -16.69 11.06
C LEU A 175 -12.06 -17.31 12.32
N GLU A 176 -11.82 -18.63 12.31
CA GLU A 176 -11.08 -19.29 13.37
C GLU A 176 -9.68 -18.72 13.54
N GLN A 177 -8.94 -18.57 12.43
CA GLN A 177 -7.62 -17.94 12.48
C GLN A 177 -7.76 -16.50 13.01
N VAL A 178 -8.64 -15.68 12.40
CA VAL A 178 -8.84 -14.27 12.76
C VAL A 178 -9.14 -14.07 14.25
N PHE A 179 -10.08 -14.82 14.82
CA PHE A 179 -10.54 -14.64 16.19
C PHE A 179 -9.87 -15.56 17.21
N THR A 180 -8.70 -16.13 16.88
CA THR A 180 -7.86 -16.80 17.87
C THR A 180 -6.99 -15.77 18.60
N PRO A 181 -7.07 -15.66 19.93
CA PRO A 181 -6.26 -14.71 20.70
C PRO A 181 -4.77 -14.97 20.59
N GLN A 182 -3.98 -13.91 20.41
CA GLN A 182 -2.52 -13.97 20.29
C GLN A 182 -1.84 -13.40 21.53
N ASN A 183 -0.80 -14.09 22.02
CA ASN A 183 -0.05 -13.67 23.19
C ASN A 183 1.40 -13.32 22.83
N GLY A 184 1.73 -12.03 22.96
CA GLY A 184 3.06 -11.51 22.70
C GLY A 184 3.32 -11.11 21.25
N ILE A 185 4.43 -10.40 21.06
CA ILE A 185 4.78 -9.77 19.77
C ILE A 185 5.10 -10.79 18.67
N ALA A 186 5.76 -11.90 19.00
CA ALA A 186 6.11 -12.95 18.04
C ALA A 186 4.83 -13.61 17.50
N ALA A 187 3.93 -14.04 18.39
CA ALA A 187 2.66 -14.64 18.01
C ALA A 187 1.80 -13.69 17.16
N LEU A 188 1.78 -12.39 17.49
CA LEU A 188 1.10 -11.38 16.69
C LEU A 188 1.69 -11.25 15.28
N CYS A 189 3.01 -11.19 15.13
CA CYS A 189 3.64 -11.11 13.82
C CYS A 189 3.43 -12.39 12.98
N SER A 190 3.52 -13.58 13.59
CA SER A 190 3.21 -14.84 12.91
C SER A 190 1.74 -14.89 12.47
N TYR A 191 0.81 -14.48 13.35
CA TYR A 191 -0.61 -14.35 13.03
C TYR A 191 -0.89 -13.42 11.86
N LEU A 192 -0.28 -12.23 11.84
CA LEU A 192 -0.40 -11.30 10.72
C LEU A 192 0.16 -11.91 9.44
N THR A 193 1.32 -12.58 9.51
CA THR A 193 1.97 -13.21 8.36
C THR A 193 1.08 -14.29 7.72
N GLU A 194 0.48 -15.15 8.54
CA GLU A 194 -0.44 -16.21 8.06
C GLU A 194 -1.71 -15.61 7.43
N LEU A 195 -2.33 -14.60 8.06
CA LEU A 195 -3.52 -13.96 7.50
C LEU A 195 -3.23 -13.20 6.19
N LEU A 196 -2.06 -12.54 6.09
CA LEU A 196 -1.63 -11.93 4.83
C LEU A 196 -1.41 -12.98 3.73
N ARG A 197 -1.00 -14.21 4.08
CA ARG A 197 -0.88 -15.32 3.13
C ARG A 197 -2.26 -15.77 2.63
N GLU A 198 -3.26 -15.85 3.50
CA GLU A 198 -4.65 -16.17 3.10
C GLU A 198 -5.19 -15.09 2.14
N VAL A 199 -4.98 -13.81 2.45
CA VAL A 199 -5.35 -12.69 1.56
C VAL A 199 -4.63 -12.77 0.21
N ALA A 200 -3.38 -13.23 0.18
CA ALA A 200 -2.64 -13.37 -1.08
C ALA A 200 -3.24 -14.39 -2.05
N VAL A 201 -4.05 -15.34 -1.56
CA VAL A 201 -4.74 -16.31 -2.41
C VAL A 201 -5.78 -15.62 -3.30
N LEU A 202 -6.48 -14.60 -2.79
CA LEU A 202 -7.49 -13.83 -3.54
C LEU A 202 -6.89 -13.25 -4.83
N TYR A 203 -5.74 -12.60 -4.68
CA TYR A 203 -5.01 -11.97 -5.77
C TYR A 203 -4.32 -12.95 -6.73
N ARG A 204 -4.20 -14.22 -6.37
CA ARG A 204 -3.72 -15.28 -7.28
C ARG A 204 -4.84 -15.79 -8.18
N GLN A 205 -6.08 -15.77 -7.70
CA GLN A 205 -7.25 -16.29 -8.42
C GLN A 205 -7.84 -15.27 -9.41
N GLU A 206 -7.63 -13.98 -9.17
CA GLU A 206 -8.01 -12.92 -10.09
C GLU A 206 -7.18 -12.97 -11.37
N LYS A 207 -7.85 -13.30 -12.48
CA LYS A 207 -7.26 -13.37 -13.83
C LYS A 207 -7.14 -11.99 -14.52
N ASP A 208 -7.66 -10.94 -13.92
CA ASP A 208 -7.59 -9.58 -14.48
C ASP A 208 -6.22 -8.94 -14.20
N VAL A 209 -5.26 -9.36 -15.02
CA VAL A 209 -3.88 -8.84 -15.05
C VAL A 209 -3.83 -7.39 -15.55
N GLU A 210 -4.92 -6.86 -16.13
CA GLU A 210 -4.96 -5.55 -16.78
C GLU A 210 -5.33 -4.37 -15.88
N ASP A 211 -5.73 -4.59 -14.62
CA ASP A 211 -5.98 -3.49 -13.67
C ASP A 211 -4.70 -3.07 -12.92
N ILE A 212 -4.26 -1.83 -13.16
CA ILE A 212 -3.11 -1.20 -12.50
C ILE A 212 -3.28 -1.24 -10.98
N PHE A 213 -4.49 -1.01 -10.45
CA PHE A 213 -4.72 -1.03 -9.00
C PHE A 213 -4.52 -2.41 -8.43
N ASN A 214 -4.95 -3.45 -9.14
CA ASN A 214 -4.77 -4.81 -8.71
C ASN A 214 -3.28 -5.19 -8.63
N GLN A 215 -2.48 -4.77 -9.61
CA GLN A 215 -1.01 -4.93 -9.56
C GLN A 215 -0.39 -4.20 -8.36
N LEU A 216 -0.79 -2.95 -8.11
CA LEU A 216 -0.29 -2.14 -7.00
C LEU A 216 -0.71 -2.71 -5.63
N TYR A 217 -1.93 -3.22 -5.49
CA TYR A 217 -2.40 -3.87 -4.28
C TYR A 217 -1.69 -5.19 -4.01
N ARG A 218 -1.38 -5.96 -5.05
CA ARG A 218 -0.53 -7.17 -4.95
C ARG A 218 0.88 -6.86 -4.47
N GLU A 219 1.50 -5.83 -5.05
CA GLU A 219 2.82 -5.37 -4.60
C GLU A 219 2.76 -4.88 -3.15
N SER A 220 1.72 -4.13 -2.79
CA SER A 220 1.50 -3.62 -1.44
C SER A 220 1.33 -4.73 -0.40
N LEU A 221 0.58 -5.78 -0.75
CA LEU A 221 0.42 -6.97 0.07
C LEU A 221 1.74 -7.69 0.27
N PHE A 222 2.52 -7.89 -0.80
CA PHE A 222 3.83 -8.54 -0.72
C PHE A 222 4.84 -7.73 0.12
N LYS A 223 4.85 -6.40 -0.04
CA LYS A 223 5.66 -5.49 0.79
C LYS A 223 5.25 -5.60 2.26
N SER A 224 3.95 -5.56 2.55
CA SER A 224 3.44 -5.69 3.92
C SER A 224 3.82 -7.02 4.54
N TYR A 225 3.67 -8.14 3.80
CA TYR A 225 4.09 -9.47 4.24
C TYR A 225 5.60 -9.52 4.54
N THR A 226 6.42 -8.99 3.64
CA THR A 226 7.89 -8.99 3.81
C THR A 226 8.31 -8.15 5.00
N LEU A 227 7.67 -7.00 5.22
CA LEU A 227 7.91 -6.14 6.38
C LEU A 227 7.55 -6.85 7.70
N VAL A 228 6.35 -7.44 7.80
CA VAL A 228 5.93 -8.17 9.00
C VAL A 228 6.84 -9.38 9.24
N ASN A 229 7.19 -10.14 8.21
CA ASN A 229 8.08 -11.29 8.32
C ASN A 229 9.51 -10.88 8.73
N ARG A 230 10.00 -9.74 8.25
CA ARG A 230 11.28 -9.18 8.71
C ARG A 230 11.21 -8.81 10.19
N LEU A 231 10.12 -8.22 10.66
CA LEU A 231 9.93 -7.93 12.08
C LEU A 231 9.87 -9.20 12.91
N LEU A 232 9.19 -10.24 12.44
CA LEU A 232 9.18 -11.54 13.09
C LEU A 232 10.60 -12.10 13.24
N SER A 233 11.39 -12.09 12.16
CA SER A 233 12.77 -12.55 12.18
C SER A 233 13.64 -11.77 13.18
N LEU A 234 13.49 -10.44 13.27
CA LEU A 234 14.21 -9.60 14.24
C LEU A 234 13.78 -9.85 15.70
N ILE A 235 12.54 -10.27 15.92
CA ILE A 235 12.04 -10.69 17.23
C ILE A 235 12.66 -12.04 17.61
N GLU A 236 12.68 -13.00 16.68
CA GLU A 236 13.23 -14.34 16.88
C GLU A 236 14.75 -14.35 17.09
N THR A 237 15.50 -13.46 16.43
CA THR A 237 16.95 -13.30 16.66
C THR A 237 17.28 -12.58 17.98
N GLY A 238 16.27 -12.09 18.69
CA GLY A 238 16.42 -11.40 19.96
C GLY A 238 16.82 -9.92 19.84
N GLU A 239 16.97 -9.37 18.63
CA GLU A 239 17.28 -7.94 18.43
C GLU A 239 16.17 -7.02 18.93
N LEU A 240 14.92 -7.52 18.96
CA LEU A 240 13.75 -6.81 19.49
C LEU A 240 13.25 -7.40 20.82
N SER A 241 14.11 -8.12 21.55
CA SER A 241 13.79 -8.67 22.88
C SER A 241 13.58 -7.55 23.90
N GLY A 242 12.31 -7.23 24.19
CA GLY A 242 11.91 -6.16 25.11
C GLY A 242 10.98 -5.10 24.51
N VAL A 243 10.69 -5.19 23.21
CA VAL A 243 9.67 -4.35 22.58
C VAL A 243 8.29 -4.72 23.13
N ARG A 244 7.57 -3.72 23.65
CA ARG A 244 6.18 -3.88 24.08
C ARG A 244 5.25 -3.91 22.87
N THR A 245 4.09 -4.54 23.01
CA THR A 245 3.09 -4.65 21.95
C THR A 245 2.64 -3.28 21.42
N ASP A 246 2.49 -2.27 22.29
CA ASP A 246 2.16 -0.90 21.86
C ASP A 246 3.25 -0.26 20.99
N THR A 247 4.52 -0.53 21.32
CA THR A 247 5.66 -0.05 20.54
C THR A 247 5.70 -0.73 19.18
N LEU A 248 5.43 -2.04 19.13
CA LEU A 248 5.30 -2.78 17.87
C LEU A 248 4.16 -2.22 17.01
N LYS A 249 2.98 -1.93 17.60
CA LYS A 249 1.86 -1.30 16.89
C LYS A 249 2.25 0.04 16.26
N ARG A 250 2.92 0.91 17.02
CA ARG A 250 3.42 2.21 16.50
C ARG A 250 4.45 2.02 15.40
N LEU A 251 5.34 1.04 15.54
CA LEU A 251 6.37 0.72 14.56
C LEU A 251 5.77 0.18 13.27
N LEU A 252 4.82 -0.75 13.35
CA LEU A 252 4.05 -1.24 12.19
C LEU A 252 3.36 -0.10 11.47
N ASN A 253 2.66 0.77 12.21
CA ASN A 253 1.99 1.92 11.60
C ASN A 253 2.96 2.83 10.88
N ARG A 254 4.13 3.11 11.46
CA ARG A 254 5.15 3.98 10.86
C ARG A 254 5.87 3.36 9.67
N LEU A 255 6.03 2.03 9.64
CA LEU A 255 6.67 1.34 8.52
C LEU A 255 5.72 1.10 7.34
N LEU A 256 4.41 1.11 7.60
CA LEU A 256 3.38 0.95 6.59
C LEU A 256 2.77 2.29 6.11
N THR A 257 3.25 3.43 6.62
CA THR A 257 2.92 4.79 6.15
C THR A 257 4.14 5.41 5.50
#